data_AF-A0A3C0Z8K5-F1
#
_entry.id   AF-A0A3C0Z8K5-F1
#
_cell.length_a   1.000
_cell.length_b   1.000
_cell.length_c   1.000
_cell.angle_alpha   90.00
_cell.angle_beta   90.00
_cell.angle_gamma   90.00
#
_symmetry.space_group_name_H-M   'P 1'
#
loop_
_entity.id
_entity.type
_entity.pdbx_description
1 polymer ?
#
loop_
_entity_poly.entity_id
_entity_poly.type
_entity_poly.pdbx_seq_one_letter_code
_entity_poly.pdbx_strand_id
1 'polypeptide(L)'
;MQTISKTLKIFLTALILSNIVLMACVVYFFLNNKHSLSAERIDIKDRSGNNRVVIANTDNIPQPISKGKTYKRAYAPAGLIFYDKNGDERGGLAITD
;
A
#
# COMPACT_ATOMS: atom_id res chain seq x y z
N MET A 1 -48.20 -11.05 31.71
CA MET A 1 -47.12 -10.51 30.85
C MET A 1 -46.39 -9.42 31.62
N GLN A 2 -45.14 -9.67 32.05
CA GLN A 2 -44.32 -8.62 32.67
C GLN A 2 -43.97 -7.57 31.61
N THR A 3 -44.34 -6.32 31.86
CA THR A 3 -44.08 -5.19 30.96
C THR A 3 -42.62 -4.76 31.11
N ILE A 4 -41.85 -4.88 30.02
CA ILE A 4 -40.45 -4.44 29.95
C ILE A 4 -40.35 -2.97 30.35
N SER A 5 -39.46 -2.66 31.30
CA SER A 5 -39.26 -1.29 31.80
C SER A 5 -38.81 -0.33 30.68
N LYS A 6 -39.20 0.95 30.77
CA LYS A 6 -38.85 1.95 29.74
C LYS A 6 -37.34 2.05 29.54
N THR A 7 -36.55 1.98 30.62
CA THR A 7 -35.08 2.01 30.58
C THR A 7 -34.52 0.82 29.80
N LEU A 8 -35.06 -0.38 30.03
CA LEU A 8 -34.61 -1.58 29.33
C LEU A 8 -34.96 -1.52 27.83
N LYS A 9 -36.11 -0.96 27.46
CA LYS A 9 -36.46 -0.72 26.05
C LYS A 9 -35.50 0.25 25.36
N ILE A 10 -35.15 1.36 26.02
CA ILE A 10 -34.19 2.34 25.49
C ILE A 10 -32.84 1.69 25.25
N PHE A 11 -32.35 0.92 26.23
CA PHE A 11 -31.08 0.20 26.11
C PHE A 11 -31.09 -0.80 24.94
N LEU A 12 -32.15 -1.59 24.82
CA LEU A 12 -32.34 -2.54 23.71
C LEU A 12 -32.38 -1.82 22.35
N THR A 13 -33.11 -0.70 22.24
CA THR A 13 -33.15 0.06 20.99
C THR A 13 -31.79 0.66 20.63
N ALA A 14 -31.04 1.15 21.62
CA ALA A 14 -29.69 1.68 21.38
C ALA A 14 -28.73 0.57 20.93
N LEU A 15 -28.83 -0.63 21.51
CA LEU A 15 -28.01 -1.77 21.11
C LEU A 15 -28.29 -2.22 19.66
N ILE A 16 -29.57 -2.25 19.27
CA ILE A 16 -29.97 -2.59 17.90
C ILE A 16 -29.45 -1.54 16.91
N LEU A 17 -29.62 -0.25 17.22
CA LEU A 17 -29.10 0.84 16.39
C LEU A 17 -27.58 0.78 16.25
N SER A 18 -26.86 0.54 17.35
CA SER A 18 -25.40 0.40 17.33
C SER A 18 -24.94 -0.75 16.41
N ASN A 19 -25.63 -1.90 16.43
CA ASN A 19 -25.30 -3.01 15.55
C ASN A 19 -25.58 -2.70 14.07
N ILE A 20 -26.67 -1.98 13.78
CA ILE A 20 -26.98 -1.54 12.41
C ILE A 20 -25.89 -0.60 11.89
N VAL A 21 -25.47 0.36 12.71
CA VAL A 21 -24.37 1.28 12.36
C VAL A 21 -23.07 0.51 12.13
N LEU A 22 -22.74 -0.43 13.01
CA LEU A 22 -21.54 -1.24 12.90
C LEU A 22 -21.55 -2.09 11.62
N MET A 23 -22.69 -2.69 11.27
CA MET A 23 -22.86 -3.43 10.03
C MET A 23 -22.70 -2.54 8.79
N ALA A 24 -23.27 -1.34 8.80
CA ALA A 24 -23.11 -0.37 7.73
C ALA A 24 -21.64 0.05 7.53
N CYS A 25 -20.90 0.26 8.62
CA CYS A 25 -19.46 0.52 8.56
C CYS A 25 -18.70 -0.65 7.94
N VAL A 26 -18.95 -1.88 8.38
CA VAL A 26 -18.28 -3.08 7.83
C VAL A 26 -18.54 -3.20 6.32
N VAL A 27 -19.78 -3.05 5.87
CA VAL A 27 -20.14 -3.09 4.45
C VAL A 27 -19.44 -1.97 3.67
N TYR A 28 -19.41 -0.74 4.21
CA TYR A 28 -18.72 0.38 3.58
C TYR A 28 -17.22 0.09 3.38
N PHE A 29 -16.55 -0.46 4.40
CA PHE A 29 -15.15 -0.86 4.28
C PHE A 29 -14.95 -1.98 3.26
N PHE A 30 -15.85 -2.96 3.23
CA PHE A 30 -15.75 -4.09 2.30
C PHE A 30 -15.96 -3.68 0.84
N LEU A 31 -16.90 -2.76 0.58
CA LEU A 31 -17.15 -2.20 -0.75
C LEU A 31 -16.01 -1.28 -1.21
N ASN A 32 -15.33 -0.61 -0.29
CA ASN A 32 -14.22 0.30 -0.59
C ASN A 32 -12.85 -0.38 -0.55
N ASN A 33 -12.79 -1.70 -0.32
CA ASN A 33 -11.55 -2.46 -0.47
C ASN A 33 -11.14 -2.51 -1.94
N LYS A 34 -10.46 -1.44 -2.38
CA LYS A 34 -9.75 -1.45 -3.65
C LYS A 34 -8.57 -2.43 -3.52
N HIS A 35 -8.61 -3.51 -4.30
CA HIS A 35 -7.50 -4.46 -4.41
C HIS A 35 -6.28 -3.87 -5.15
N SER A 36 -6.36 -2.63 -5.64
CA SER A 36 -5.27 -1.93 -6.31
C SER A 36 -4.40 -1.17 -5.32
N LEU A 37 -3.11 -1.48 -5.28
CA LEU A 37 -2.12 -0.65 -4.61
C LEU A 37 -1.66 0.46 -5.55
N SER A 38 -2.08 1.69 -5.27
CA SER A 38 -1.54 2.89 -5.92
C SER A 38 -0.40 3.43 -5.08
N ALA A 39 0.81 3.41 -5.63
CA ALA A 39 1.99 3.97 -5.00
C ALA A 39 2.87 4.63 -6.07
N GLU A 40 3.54 5.71 -5.71
CA GLU A 40 4.53 6.35 -6.58
C GLU A 40 5.80 5.50 -6.70
N ARG A 41 6.10 4.73 -5.65
CA ARG A 41 7.25 3.83 -5.58
C ARG A 41 7.00 2.65 -4.64
N ILE A 42 7.47 1.47 -5.04
CA ILE A 42 7.45 0.24 -4.27
C ILE A 42 8.87 -0.32 -4.23
N ASP A 43 9.44 -0.43 -3.03
CA ASP A 43 10.75 -1.03 -2.79
C ASP A 43 10.60 -2.46 -2.25
N ILE A 44 11.11 -3.44 -2.97
CA ILE A 44 11.24 -4.83 -2.50
C ILE A 44 12.67 -5.00 -1.99
N LYS A 45 12.83 -5.22 -0.68
CA LYS A 45 14.13 -5.33 0.00
C LYS A 45 14.42 -6.76 0.44
N ASP A 46 15.70 -7.10 0.53
CA ASP A 46 16.14 -8.31 1.21
C ASP A 46 16.18 -8.14 2.74
N ARG A 47 16.53 -9.20 3.47
CA ARG A 47 16.63 -9.19 4.93
C ARG A 47 17.71 -8.23 5.44
N SER A 48 18.72 -7.93 4.62
CA SER A 48 19.80 -6.99 4.94
C SER A 48 19.39 -5.53 4.71
N GLY A 49 18.22 -5.29 4.10
CA GLY A 49 17.70 -3.96 3.78
C GLY A 49 18.11 -3.44 2.40
N ASN A 50 18.84 -4.23 1.61
CA ASN A 50 19.22 -3.85 0.25
C ASN A 50 18.02 -4.02 -0.69
N ASN A 51 17.87 -3.08 -1.62
CA ASN A 51 16.86 -3.20 -2.66
C ASN A 51 17.17 -4.41 -3.55
N ARG A 52 16.12 -5.14 -3.94
CA ARG A 52 16.16 -6.26 -4.90
C ARG A 52 15.40 -5.93 -6.16
N VAL A 53 14.24 -5.30 -5.99
CA VAL A 53 13.40 -4.79 -7.06
C VAL A 53 12.84 -3.45 -6.61
N VAL A 54 12.86 -2.45 -7.50
CA VAL A 54 12.18 -1.17 -7.26
C VAL A 54 11.26 -0.90 -8.43
N ILE A 55 9.99 -0.62 -8.15
CA ILE A 55 9.00 -0.16 -9.13
C ILE A 55 8.74 1.30 -8.82
N ALA A 56 8.92 2.22 -9.75
CA ALA A 56 8.76 3.64 -9.51
C ALA A 56 8.26 4.40 -10.74
N ASN A 57 7.57 5.50 -10.49
CA ASN A 57 7.26 6.50 -11.51
C ASN A 57 8.51 7.31 -11.91
N THR A 58 8.37 8.13 -12.95
CA THR A 58 9.39 9.03 -13.51
C THR A 58 10.09 9.88 -12.44
N ASP A 59 9.33 10.37 -11.45
CA ASP A 59 9.83 11.29 -10.42
C ASP A 59 10.60 10.59 -9.30
N ASN A 60 10.24 9.34 -8.97
CA ASN A 60 10.79 8.61 -7.82
C ASN A 60 11.77 7.50 -8.20
N ILE A 61 12.11 7.38 -9.48
CA ILE A 61 13.01 6.31 -9.93
C ILE A 61 14.43 6.51 -9.36
N PRO A 62 14.99 5.51 -8.63
CA PRO A 62 16.28 5.67 -7.95
C PRO A 62 17.43 5.79 -8.94
N GLN A 63 18.44 6.59 -8.63
CA GLN A 63 19.67 6.68 -9.43
C GLN A 63 20.39 5.32 -9.55
N PRO A 64 21.09 5.03 -10.67
CA PRO A 64 21.84 3.79 -10.82
C PRO A 64 22.93 3.64 -9.79
N ILE A 65 23.00 2.45 -9.19
CA ILE A 65 24.04 2.07 -8.25
C ILE A 65 24.92 1.03 -8.93
N SER A 66 26.22 1.29 -9.04
CA SER A 66 27.18 0.30 -9.56
C SER A 66 28.45 0.32 -8.73
N LYS A 67 28.88 -0.86 -8.25
CA LYS A 67 30.00 -1.02 -7.34
C LYS A 67 29.88 -0.12 -6.10
N GLY A 68 28.66 0.01 -5.55
CA GLY A 68 28.36 0.85 -4.40
C GLY A 68 28.44 2.36 -4.64
N LYS A 69 28.61 2.81 -5.89
CA LYS A 69 28.59 4.24 -6.25
C LYS A 69 27.31 4.59 -6.97
N THR A 70 26.73 5.73 -6.60
CA THR A 70 25.55 6.28 -7.26
C THR A 70 25.98 7.13 -8.45
N TYR A 71 25.38 6.87 -9.61
CA TYR A 71 25.62 7.60 -10.85
C TYR A 71 24.42 8.47 -11.20
N LYS A 72 24.63 9.53 -11.98
CA LYS A 72 23.53 10.33 -12.51
C LYS A 72 22.94 9.63 -13.73
N ARG A 73 21.63 9.36 -13.69
CA ARG A 73 20.88 8.87 -14.84
C ARG A 73 20.80 9.93 -15.92
N ALA A 74 20.97 9.50 -17.17
CA ALA A 74 20.74 10.35 -18.34
C ALA A 74 19.24 10.65 -18.54
N TYR A 75 18.40 9.66 -18.25
CA TYR A 75 16.94 9.73 -18.33
C TYR A 75 16.33 9.10 -17.08
N ALA A 76 15.19 9.63 -16.63
CA ALA A 76 14.45 9.14 -15.46
C ALA A 76 13.08 8.58 -15.90
N PRO A 77 13.03 7.44 -16.61
CA PRO A 77 11.77 6.85 -17.06
C PRO A 77 10.98 6.26 -15.89
N ALA A 78 9.68 6.01 -16.06
CA ALA A 78 8.94 5.14 -15.16
C ALA A 78 9.29 3.68 -15.45
N GLY A 79 9.38 2.84 -14.41
CA GLY A 79 9.75 1.46 -14.64
C GLY A 79 10.06 0.63 -13.42
N LEU A 80 10.70 -0.51 -13.71
CA LEU A 80 11.10 -1.54 -12.76
C LEU A 80 12.61 -1.77 -12.86
N ILE A 81 13.31 -1.70 -11.73
CA ILE A 81 14.76 -1.88 -11.65
C ILE A 81 15.08 -3.11 -10.82
N PHE A 82 16.07 -3.88 -11.28
CA PHE A 82 16.60 -5.05 -10.61
C PHE A 82 17.97 -4.77 -10.00
N TYR A 83 18.18 -5.29 -8.80
CA TYR A 83 19.43 -5.19 -8.06
C TYR A 83 19.96 -6.57 -7.71
N ASP A 84 21.29 -6.67 -7.57
CA ASP A 84 21.95 -7.85 -7.04
C ASP A 84 21.94 -7.92 -5.50
N LYS A 85 22.64 -8.92 -4.95
CA LYS A 85 22.74 -9.13 -3.49
C LYS A 85 23.56 -8.07 -2.75
N ASN A 86 24.36 -7.30 -3.47
CA ASN A 86 25.17 -6.23 -2.91
C ASN A 86 24.44 -4.88 -3.03
N GLY A 87 23.26 -4.84 -3.65
CA GLY A 87 22.50 -3.61 -3.92
C GLY A 87 22.96 -2.87 -5.18
N ASP A 88 23.75 -3.50 -6.04
CA ASP A 88 24.13 -2.92 -7.33
C ASP A 88 23.05 -3.18 -8.39
N GLU A 89 22.73 -2.17 -9.18
CA GLU A 89 21.78 -2.25 -10.29
C GLU A 89 22.30 -3.21 -11.37
N ARG A 90 21.45 -4.17 -11.76
CA ARG A 90 21.72 -5.16 -12.81
C ARG A 90 20.89 -4.94 -14.07
N GLY A 91 20.13 -3.86 -14.12
CA GLY A 91 19.26 -3.49 -15.23
C GLY A 91 17.82 -3.28 -14.80
N GLY A 92 16.93 -3.15 -15.76
CA GLY A 92 15.52 -2.87 -15.51
C GLY A 92 14.70 -2.81 -16.79
N LEU A 93 13.39 -2.65 -16.62
CA LEU A 93 12.44 -2.32 -17.67
C LEU A 93 12.03 -0.87 -17.46
N ALA A 94 12.25 -0.05 -18.48
CA ALA A 94 11.89 1.35 -18.49
C ALA A 94 10.88 1.57 -19.62
N ILE A 95 9.84 2.35 -19.32
CA ILE A 95 8.91 2.85 -20.33
C ILE A 95 9.18 4.35 -20.44
N THR A 96 9.44 4.78 -21.67
CA THR A 96 9.52 6.19 -22.04
C THR A 96 8.31 6.51 -22.89
N ASP A 97 7.82 7.74 -22.76
CA ASP A 97 6.90 8.33 -23.72
C ASP A 97 7.63 8.64 -25.05
#